data_AF-A0A9E1RT01-F1
#
_entry.id   AF-A0A9E1RT01-F1
#
_cell.length_a   1.000
_cell.length_b   1.000
_cell.length_c   1.000
_cell.angle_alpha   90.00
_cell.angle_beta   90.00
_cell.angle_gamma   90.00
#
_symmetry.space_group_name_H-M   'P 1'
#
loop_
_entity.id
_entity.type
_entity.pdbx_description
1 polymer ?
#
loop_
_entity_poly.entity_id
_entity_poly.type
_entity_poly.pdbx_seq_one_letter_code
_entity_poly.pdbx_strand_id
1 'polypeptide(L)'
;MDDVYMDRPTAIELLEVVAQTLSETVVPATAPHAQHQARVTANLCRIIGRELAAGEPSATSFPDSLLEIDDAAEATAYADVLELVRSKLAVVKPGYDTHGAAQEHDIIA
;
A
#
# COMPACT_ATOMS: atom_id res chain seq x y z
N MET A 1 12.15 33.51 2.30
CA MET A 1 11.61 33.33 3.68
C MET A 1 11.22 31.86 3.75
N ASP A 2 12.20 30.96 3.55
CA ASP A 2 11.96 29.58 3.08
C ASP A 2 12.82 28.53 3.81
N ASP A 3 13.81 28.93 4.60
CA ASP A 3 14.72 27.97 5.28
C ASP A 3 14.04 27.19 6.41
N VAL A 4 13.03 27.76 7.08
CA VAL A 4 12.33 27.11 8.20
C VAL A 4 11.37 26.01 7.71
N TYR A 5 10.95 26.04 6.44
CA TYR A 5 10.05 25.02 5.89
C TYR A 5 10.77 23.71 5.56
N MET A 6 12.08 23.75 5.30
CA MET A 6 12.89 22.57 4.98
C MET A 6 13.30 21.74 6.20
N ASP A 7 13.25 22.31 7.40
CA ASP A 7 13.63 21.62 8.65
C ASP A 7 12.45 20.88 9.31
N ARG A 8 11.26 20.93 8.70
CA ARG A 8 10.08 20.25 9.22
C ARG A 8 9.98 18.83 8.63
N PRO A 9 10.03 17.79 9.46
CA PRO A 9 9.89 16.42 8.98
C PRO A 9 8.49 16.20 8.38
N THR A 10 8.46 15.44 7.29
CA THR A 10 7.24 14.99 6.64
C THR A 10 6.51 13.95 7.49
N ALA A 11 5.21 13.75 7.24
CA ALA A 11 4.45 12.70 7.91
C ALA A 11 5.03 11.30 7.64
N ILE A 12 5.60 11.06 6.46
CA ILE A 12 6.24 9.79 6.09
C ILE A 12 7.48 9.55 6.97
N GLU A 13 8.38 10.52 7.05
CA GLU A 13 9.59 10.42 7.89
C GLU A 13 9.24 10.21 9.37
N LEU A 14 8.21 10.90 9.87
CA LEU A 14 7.73 10.70 11.24
C LEU A 14 7.19 9.28 11.46
N LEU A 15 6.39 8.75 10.52
CA LEU A 15 5.84 7.41 10.60
C LEU A 15 6.92 6.32 10.53
N GLU A 16 7.98 6.55 9.73
CA GLU A 16 9.15 5.66 9.67
C GLU A 16 9.87 5.59 11.02
N VAL A 17 10.17 6.75 11.62
CA VAL A 17 10.81 6.81 12.94
C VAL A 17 9.94 6.14 14.01
N VAL A 18 8.62 6.36 14.00
CA VAL A 18 7.68 5.70 14.92
C VAL A 18 7.68 4.18 14.71
N ALA A 19 7.57 3.71 13.46
CA ALA A 19 7.59 2.29 13.15
C ALA A 19 8.88 1.62 13.61
N GLN A 20 10.02 2.27 13.35
CA GLN A 20 11.35 1.82 13.75
C GLN A 20 11.48 1.73 15.27
N THR A 21 11.12 2.79 15.98
CA THR A 21 11.15 2.85 17.46
C THR A 21 10.26 1.77 18.06
N LEU A 22 9.06 1.58 17.52
CA LEU A 22 8.15 0.53 17.96
C LEU A 22 8.78 -0.87 17.78
N SER A 23 9.34 -1.17 16.61
CA SER A 23 9.90 -2.50 16.35
C SER A 23 11.21 -2.79 17.08
N GLU A 24 12.11 -1.81 17.18
CA GLU A 24 13.46 -2.04 17.70
C GLU A 24 13.59 -1.80 19.19
N THR A 25 12.79 -0.89 19.74
CA THR A 25 12.88 -0.51 21.16
C THR A 25 11.66 -0.98 21.95
N VAL A 26 10.44 -0.68 21.49
CA VAL A 26 9.23 -0.92 22.28
C VAL A 26 8.84 -2.40 22.30
N VAL A 27 8.86 -3.09 21.17
CA VAL A 27 8.51 -4.52 21.10
C VAL A 27 9.42 -5.37 22.00
N PRO A 28 10.76 -5.22 22.01
CA PRO A 28 11.61 -5.96 22.93
C PRO A 28 11.42 -5.59 24.41
N ALA A 29 11.09 -4.32 24.70
CA ALA A 29 10.95 -3.82 26.07
C ALA A 29 9.56 -4.04 26.69
N THR A 30 8.55 -4.41 25.89
CA THR A 30 7.17 -4.62 26.36
C THR A 30 6.92 -6.04 26.84
N ALA A 31 5.97 -6.19 27.78
CA ALA A 31 5.55 -7.49 28.29
C ALA A 31 5.04 -8.40 27.16
N PRO A 32 5.25 -9.74 27.22
CA PRO A 32 4.97 -10.64 26.10
C PRO A 32 3.56 -10.52 25.49
N HIS A 33 2.55 -10.31 26.33
CA HIS A 33 1.14 -10.20 25.90
C HIS A 33 0.85 -8.92 25.09
N ALA A 34 1.67 -7.87 25.22
CA ALA A 34 1.51 -6.60 24.51
C ALA A 34 2.37 -6.50 23.23
N GLN A 35 3.37 -7.37 23.07
CA GLN A 35 4.32 -7.30 21.94
C GLN A 35 3.62 -7.42 20.58
N HIS A 36 2.61 -8.28 20.46
CA HIS A 36 1.87 -8.42 19.20
C HIS A 36 1.22 -7.10 18.78
N GLN A 37 0.55 -6.42 19.71
CA GLN A 37 -0.10 -5.15 19.44
C GLN A 37 0.91 -4.07 19.04
N ALA A 38 2.07 -4.00 19.71
CA ALA A 38 3.13 -3.08 19.33
C ALA A 38 3.69 -3.35 17.92
N ARG A 39 3.82 -4.63 17.52
CA ARG A 39 4.20 -5.00 16.14
C ARG A 39 3.12 -4.59 15.13
N VAL A 40 1.85 -4.79 15.46
CA VAL A 40 0.72 -4.36 14.61
C VAL A 40 0.78 -2.85 14.40
N THR A 41 0.95 -2.05 15.46
CA THR A 41 1.05 -0.60 15.34
C THR A 41 2.23 -0.18 14.46
N ALA A 42 3.41 -0.78 14.62
CA ALA A 42 4.56 -0.50 13.76
C ALA A 42 4.25 -0.78 12.28
N ASN A 43 3.52 -1.87 12.00
CA ASN A 43 3.12 -2.20 10.64
C ASN A 43 2.09 -1.23 10.07
N LEU A 44 1.12 -0.77 10.88
CA LEU A 44 0.16 0.25 10.46
C LEU A 44 0.86 1.57 10.09
N CYS A 45 1.85 2.00 10.88
CA CYS A 45 2.65 3.18 10.53
C CYS A 45 3.33 3.03 9.16
N ARG A 46 3.90 1.86 8.86
CA ARG A 46 4.50 1.58 7.54
C ARG A 46 3.47 1.56 6.41
N ILE A 47 2.27 1.03 6.64
CA ILE A 47 1.18 1.02 5.65
C ILE A 47 0.77 2.45 5.33
N ILE A 48 0.49 3.27 6.36
CA ILE A 48 0.09 4.67 6.18
C ILE A 48 1.19 5.46 5.47
N GLY A 49 2.47 5.23 5.82
CA GLY A 49 3.59 5.87 5.12
C GLY A 49 3.60 5.55 3.62
N ARG A 50 3.28 4.31 3.24
CA ARG A 50 3.16 3.91 1.83
C ARG A 50 1.94 4.52 1.14
N GLU A 51 0.80 4.61 1.83
CA GLU A 51 -0.39 5.29 1.30
C GLU A 51 -0.10 6.76 1.00
N LEU A 52 0.56 7.47 1.93
CA LEU A 52 0.95 8.86 1.73
C LEU A 52 1.95 9.04 0.58
N ALA A 53 2.88 8.10 0.41
CA ALA A 53 3.85 8.13 -0.70
C ALA A 53 3.21 7.81 -2.06
N ALA A 54 2.22 6.92 -2.08
CA ALA A 54 1.48 6.56 -3.29
C ALA A 54 0.56 7.69 -3.78
N GLY A 55 0.13 8.57 -2.88
CA GLY A 55 -0.81 9.65 -3.18
C GLY A 55 -2.23 9.15 -3.40
N GLU A 56 -3.11 10.02 -3.89
CA GLU A 56 -4.46 9.59 -4.26
C GLU A 56 -4.38 8.70 -5.52
N PRO A 57 -5.00 7.50 -5.51
CA PRO A 57 -5.07 6.70 -6.72
C PRO A 57 -5.76 7.51 -7.81
N SER A 58 -5.30 7.36 -9.06
CA SER A 58 -6.01 7.92 -10.20
C SER A 58 -7.47 7.50 -10.12
N ALA A 59 -8.39 8.45 -10.25
CA ALA A 59 -9.82 8.20 -10.17
C ALA A 59 -10.28 7.43 -11.40
N THR A 60 -9.93 6.15 -11.47
CA THR A 60 -10.49 5.21 -12.44
C THR A 60 -11.96 5.04 -12.08
N SER A 61 -12.82 5.68 -12.87
CA SER A 61 -14.26 5.57 -12.72
C SER A 61 -14.68 4.20 -13.24
N PHE A 62 -14.98 3.27 -12.34
CA PHE A 62 -15.60 2.00 -12.73
C PHE A 62 -17.11 2.20 -12.86
N PRO A 63 -17.75 1.55 -13.85
CA PRO A 63 -19.20 1.51 -13.90
C PRO A 63 -19.74 0.78 -12.68
N ASP A 64 -20.91 1.19 -12.19
CA ASP A 64 -21.59 0.57 -11.04
C ASP A 64 -21.90 -0.93 -11.28
N SER A 65 -21.95 -1.35 -12.55
CA SER A 65 -22.17 -2.73 -12.97
C SER A 65 -21.27 -3.11 -14.14
N LEU A 66 -20.58 -4.24 -14.03
CA LEU A 66 -19.81 -4.84 -15.12
C LEU A 66 -20.70 -5.55 -16.17
N LEU A 67 -22.00 -5.71 -15.88
CA LEU A 67 -22.96 -6.33 -16.80
C LEU A 67 -23.53 -5.35 -17.84
N GLU A 68 -23.25 -4.06 -17.68
CA GLU A 68 -23.82 -2.97 -18.50
C GLU A 68 -22.74 -2.19 -19.27
N ILE A 69 -21.54 -2.74 -19.37
CA ILE A 69 -20.43 -2.10 -20.09
C ILE A 69 -20.55 -2.35 -21.59
N ASP A 70 -20.12 -1.38 -22.40
CA ASP A 70 -20.01 -1.55 -23.85
C ASP A 70 -18.70 -2.26 -24.23
N ASP A 71 -18.61 -2.72 -25.48
CA ASP A 71 -17.43 -3.43 -26.00
C ASP A 71 -16.14 -2.59 -25.89
N ALA A 72 -16.26 -1.26 -25.93
CA ALA A 72 -15.12 -0.36 -25.79
C ALA A 72 -14.59 -0.30 -24.35
N ALA A 73 -15.50 -0.25 -23.36
CA ALA A 73 -15.18 -0.33 -21.95
C ALA A 73 -14.68 -1.72 -21.56
N GLU A 74 -15.25 -2.80 -22.11
CA GLU A 74 -14.75 -4.17 -21.89
C GLU A 74 -13.29 -4.31 -22.36
N ALA A 75 -12.95 -3.71 -23.51
CA ALA A 75 -11.61 -3.78 -24.07
C ALA A 75 -10.51 -3.16 -23.18
N THR A 76 -10.85 -2.19 -22.31
CA THR A 76 -9.88 -1.57 -21.38
C THR A 76 -10.06 -1.97 -19.92
N ALA A 77 -11.24 -2.47 -19.54
CA ALA A 77 -11.60 -2.76 -18.15
C ALA A 77 -10.58 -3.65 -17.42
N TYR A 78 -10.05 -4.68 -18.09
CA TYR A 78 -9.05 -5.55 -17.48
C TYR A 78 -7.77 -4.79 -17.11
N ALA A 79 -7.26 -3.95 -18.00
CA ALA A 79 -6.03 -3.18 -17.76
C ALA A 79 -6.22 -2.18 -16.61
N ASP A 80 -7.38 -1.51 -16.59
CA ASP A 80 -7.75 -0.53 -15.57
C ASP A 80 -7.90 -1.16 -14.18
N VAL A 81 -8.61 -2.31 -14.09
CA VAL A 81 -8.72 -3.09 -12.85
C VAL A 81 -7.36 -3.62 -12.40
N LEU A 82 -6.55 -4.12 -13.34
CA LEU A 82 -5.21 -4.62 -13.03
C LEU A 82 -4.32 -3.52 -12.46
N GLU A 83 -4.32 -2.32 -13.05
CA GLU A 83 -3.58 -1.16 -12.54
C GLU A 83 -4.06 -0.76 -11.13
N LEU A 84 -5.38 -0.72 -10.90
CA LEU A 84 -5.93 -0.46 -9.57
C LEU A 84 -5.48 -1.51 -8.55
N VAL A 85 -5.56 -2.80 -8.89
CA VAL A 85 -5.16 -3.90 -8.01
C VAL A 85 -3.67 -3.81 -7.69
N ARG A 86 -2.82 -3.57 -8.69
CA ARG A 86 -1.38 -3.38 -8.50
C ARG A 86 -1.08 -2.20 -7.58
N SER A 87 -1.75 -1.08 -7.78
CA SER A 87 -1.61 0.10 -6.92
C SER A 87 -1.97 -0.21 -5.46
N LYS A 88 -3.05 -0.96 -5.22
CA LYS A 88 -3.43 -1.42 -3.86
C LYS A 88 -2.41 -2.39 -3.27
N LEU A 89 -1.90 -3.32 -4.07
CA LEU A 89 -0.93 -4.31 -3.62
C LEU A 89 0.42 -3.67 -3.29
N ALA A 90 0.86 -2.66 -4.03
CA ALA A 90 2.10 -1.92 -3.74
C ALA A 90 2.08 -1.29 -2.33
N VAL A 91 0.90 -0.95 -1.82
CA VAL A 91 0.70 -0.44 -0.46
C VAL A 91 0.55 -1.56 0.56
N VAL A 92 -0.42 -2.47 0.37
CA VAL A 92 -0.81 -3.44 1.40
C VAL A 92 0.16 -4.62 1.46
N LYS A 93 0.71 -5.03 0.32
CA LYS A 93 1.53 -6.22 0.18
C LYS A 93 2.62 -6.04 -0.91
N PRO A 94 3.65 -5.20 -0.66
CA PRO A 94 4.70 -4.92 -1.64
C PRO A 94 5.34 -6.20 -2.21
N GLY A 95 5.59 -6.23 -3.52
CA GLY A 95 6.16 -7.36 -4.26
C GLY A 95 5.11 -8.30 -4.88
N TYR A 96 3.85 -8.19 -4.47
CA TYR A 96 2.72 -8.89 -5.12
C TYR A 96 2.10 -8.08 -6.26
N ASP A 97 2.37 -6.78 -6.31
CA ASP A 97 1.97 -5.87 -7.39
C ASP A 97 2.64 -6.17 -8.74
N THR A 98 3.74 -6.94 -8.73
CA THR A 98 4.44 -7.37 -9.95
C THR A 98 4.14 -8.82 -10.34
N HIS A 99 3.38 -9.58 -9.54
CA HIS A 99 3.02 -10.97 -9.87
C HIS A 99 2.12 -11.01 -11.12
N GLY A 100 2.45 -11.88 -12.08
CA GLY A 100 1.69 -12.06 -13.32
C GLY A 100 0.96 -13.38 -13.35
N ALA A 101 -0.36 -13.36 -13.59
CA ALA A 101 -1.17 -14.57 -13.75
C ALA A 101 -0.68 -15.48 -14.90
N ALA A 102 -0.04 -14.92 -15.93
CA ALA A 102 0.54 -15.70 -17.03
C ALA A 102 1.68 -16.63 -16.56
N GLN A 103 2.42 -16.27 -15.51
CA GLN A 103 3.48 -17.12 -14.95
C GLN A 103 2.90 -18.30 -14.15
N GLU A 104 1.65 -18.21 -13.67
CA GLU A 104 0.98 -19.27 -12.92
C GLU A 104 0.32 -20.32 -13.83
N HIS A 105 -0.12 -19.93 -15.03
CA HIS A 105 -0.72 -20.85 -16.01
C HIS A 105 0.24 -21.98 -16.43
N ASP A 106 1.52 -21.68 -16.59
CA ASP A 106 2.56 -22.65 -16.98
C ASP A 106 2.98 -23.59 -15.84
N ILE A 107 2.55 -23.33 -14.59
CA ILE A 107 2.85 -24.18 -13.43
C ILE A 107 1.77 -25.26 -13.23
N ILE A 108 0.57 -25.06 -13.78
CA ILE A 108 -0.60 -25.93 -13.60
C ILE A 108 -0.88 -26.79 -14.85
N ALA A 109 -0.28 -26.46 -16.00
CA ALA A 109 -0.36 -27.23 -17.25
C ALA A 109 0.67 -28.36 -17.31
#